data_AF-A0ABD3KBZ8-F1
#
_entry.id   AF-A0ABD3KBZ8-F1
#
_cell.length_a   1.000
_cell.length_b   1.000
_cell.length_c   1.000
_cell.angle_alpha   90.00
_cell.angle_beta   90.00
_cell.angle_gamma   90.00
#
_symmetry.space_group_name_H-M   'P 1'
#
loop_
_entity.id
_entity.type
_entity.pdbx_description
1 polymer ?
#
loop_
_entity_poly.entity_id
_entity_poly.type
_entity_poly.pdbx_seq_one_letter_code
_entity_poly.pdbx_strand_id
1 'polypeptide(L)'
;MEKQVLGGLQWRINVPNGMSKELDPECSCYCKPWLALKSLVGGLVARVLRFLDKAWALGVSEPKKVIHGFKVGIALSLVSLFYYVRPLYDVFGGNAMWAVMTVVVVFEYTVGATLSKSINRATGTFLAGSLGIGVHWVASQSGEKFEPIILGISVFLLASAATFSRFIPSVKARFDYGAMIFILTFSLVSVSGYRVDKLIGMAQQRLSTIAIGTSLCIFISMCISPIWAGDELHRLIHRNMEKLAESLEASVANYFKDNQSGYPSQEDNSKKTQAYKCVLNSKATEESMANFARWEPAHGPFNFRHPWKEYLKIGALLRECACCIETLSGCLNSEKQGMEHLKGYLKHASMAVCSHSCNVLRELSKSVKTTTKSSKLYLSVGEMKFALQELQNALKSLPTQLILEQVLASQANENKSTTKKECAPPVMEVIPLATLVSLLTEIVARIEEIVDGVIKLAELAEFKAFNEEKIAQNQSTSNNQRSDNPSCETEP
;
A
#
# COMPACT_ATOMS: atom_id res chain seq x y z
N MET A 1 -58.39 53.49 -2.15
CA MET A 1 -58.28 54.82 -2.81
C MET A 1 -56.92 55.43 -2.50
N GLU A 2 -56.59 56.55 -3.12
CA GLU A 2 -55.23 57.06 -3.33
C GLU A 2 -54.60 57.83 -2.12
N LYS A 3 -53.24 57.99 -2.16
CA LYS A 3 -52.40 59.24 -2.03
C LYS A 3 -52.66 60.24 -0.86
N GLN A 4 -51.79 61.16 -0.40
CA GLN A 4 -50.38 61.64 -0.61
C GLN A 4 -50.05 62.59 0.60
N VAL A 5 -48.85 63.11 0.94
CA VAL A 5 -47.40 62.76 0.82
C VAL A 5 -46.55 63.82 1.58
N LEU A 6 -45.24 63.57 1.80
CA LEU A 6 -44.17 64.52 2.19
C LEU A 6 -44.10 65.01 3.66
N GLY A 7 -42.86 65.28 4.14
CA GLY A 7 -42.61 65.83 5.48
C GLY A 7 -41.19 65.68 6.09
N GLY A 8 -40.12 65.65 5.29
CA GLY A 8 -38.74 65.50 5.82
C GLY A 8 -38.07 66.84 6.16
N LEU A 9 -37.56 67.00 7.40
CA LEU A 9 -36.78 68.17 7.80
C LEU A 9 -35.27 67.91 7.66
N GLN A 10 -34.61 68.75 6.85
CA GLN A 10 -33.14 68.81 6.73
C GLN A 10 -32.66 70.14 7.31
N TRP A 11 -31.91 70.11 8.40
CA TRP A 11 -31.30 71.30 8.98
C TRP A 11 -30.19 71.82 8.06
N ARG A 12 -30.25 73.10 7.68
CA ARG A 12 -29.31 73.74 6.76
C ARG A 12 -28.81 75.05 7.37
N ILE A 13 -27.51 75.13 7.63
CA ILE A 13 -26.86 76.40 8.02
C ILE A 13 -26.38 77.07 6.73
N ASN A 14 -26.83 78.30 6.48
CA ASN A 14 -26.39 79.08 5.33
C ASN A 14 -25.04 79.77 5.64
N VAL A 15 -24.07 79.59 4.74
CA VAL A 15 -22.81 80.35 4.74
C VAL A 15 -22.69 81.01 3.36
N PRO A 16 -22.51 82.34 3.27
CA PRO A 16 -22.66 83.07 2.01
C PRO A 16 -21.40 82.99 1.13
N ASN A 17 -21.08 81.79 0.62
CA ASN A 17 -20.50 81.55 -0.71
C ASN A 17 -20.25 80.05 -0.97
N GLY A 18 -21.27 79.34 -1.46
CA GLY A 18 -21.10 78.38 -2.55
C GLY A 18 -20.34 77.05 -2.36
N MET A 19 -19.85 76.67 -1.18
CA MET A 19 -19.34 75.30 -0.98
C MET A 19 -19.34 74.85 0.49
N SER A 20 -20.14 73.83 0.83
CA SER A 20 -20.08 73.14 2.13
C SER A 20 -19.52 71.73 1.95
N LYS A 21 -18.45 71.39 2.67
CA LYS A 21 -17.96 70.01 2.81
C LYS A 21 -18.53 69.40 4.09
N GLU A 22 -18.94 68.14 4.03
CA GLU A 22 -19.09 67.32 5.24
C GLU A 22 -17.71 66.94 5.79
N LEU A 23 -17.67 66.66 7.09
CA LEU A 23 -16.49 66.14 7.80
C LEU A 23 -16.69 64.65 8.05
N ASP A 24 -15.71 63.83 7.65
CA ASP A 24 -15.69 62.41 7.98
C ASP A 24 -15.61 62.20 9.51
N PRO A 25 -16.42 61.29 10.10
CA PRO A 25 -16.27 60.91 11.49
C PRO A 25 -15.06 59.98 11.70
N GLU A 26 -14.32 60.19 12.79
CA GLU A 26 -13.07 59.46 13.05
C GLU A 26 -13.26 57.94 13.19
N CYS A 27 -12.34 57.18 12.59
CA CYS A 27 -12.46 55.73 12.51
C CYS A 27 -12.12 55.04 13.85
N SER A 28 -13.14 54.48 14.51
CA SER A 28 -13.04 53.84 15.83
C SER A 28 -11.98 52.72 15.90
N CYS A 29 -11.07 52.83 16.86
CA CYS A 29 -9.94 51.91 17.04
C CYS A 29 -10.38 50.46 17.35
N TYR A 30 -11.58 50.27 17.90
CA TYR A 30 -12.13 48.97 18.32
C TYR A 30 -12.42 47.99 17.17
N CYS A 31 -12.46 48.43 15.91
CA CYS A 31 -12.71 47.55 14.77
C CYS A 31 -11.56 46.57 14.45
N LYS A 32 -10.30 46.94 14.76
CA LYS A 32 -9.11 46.17 14.34
C LYS A 32 -9.02 44.77 14.96
N PRO A 33 -9.23 44.56 16.28
CA PRO A 33 -9.19 43.21 16.88
C PRO A 33 -10.32 42.30 16.38
N TRP A 34 -11.52 42.85 16.15
CA TRP A 34 -12.67 42.08 15.67
C TRP A 34 -12.49 41.59 14.23
N LEU A 35 -11.96 42.44 13.35
CA LEU A 35 -11.57 42.06 11.98
C LEU A 35 -10.44 41.01 11.98
N ALA A 36 -9.44 41.14 12.87
CA ALA A 36 -8.38 40.15 13.02
C ALA A 36 -8.93 38.77 13.47
N LEU A 37 -9.85 38.75 14.46
CA LEU A 37 -10.50 37.54 14.92
C LEU A 37 -11.36 36.89 13.82
N LYS A 38 -12.16 37.68 13.10
CA LYS A 38 -12.98 37.19 11.97
C LYS A 38 -12.10 36.62 10.84
N SER A 39 -10.95 37.24 10.56
CA SER A 39 -9.95 36.74 9.61
C SER A 39 -9.33 35.42 10.07
N LEU A 40 -8.96 35.31 11.35
CA LEU A 40 -8.40 34.09 11.93
C LEU A 40 -9.40 32.92 11.93
N VAL A 41 -10.65 33.16 12.31
CA VAL A 41 -11.74 32.16 12.24
C VAL A 41 -12.01 31.77 10.78
N GLY A 42 -12.08 32.73 9.85
CA GLY A 42 -12.24 32.44 8.42
C GLY A 42 -11.08 31.60 7.86
N GLY A 43 -9.84 31.90 8.25
CA GLY A 43 -8.65 31.13 7.89
C GLY A 43 -8.64 29.71 8.47
N LEU A 44 -9.18 29.52 9.67
CA LEU A 44 -9.40 28.19 10.26
C LEU A 44 -10.50 27.41 9.53
N VAL A 45 -11.65 28.03 9.24
CA VAL A 45 -12.74 27.40 8.45
C VAL A 45 -12.24 27.00 7.06
N ALA A 46 -11.53 27.90 6.36
CA ALA A 46 -10.93 27.58 5.06
C ALA A 46 -9.80 26.53 5.15
N ARG A 47 -9.20 26.29 6.31
CA ARG A 47 -8.27 25.17 6.54
C ARG A 47 -9.02 23.86 6.79
N VAL A 48 -10.15 23.90 7.51
CA VAL A 48 -11.03 22.75 7.74
C VAL A 48 -11.70 22.29 6.45
N LEU A 49 -12.25 23.21 5.63
CA LEU A 49 -12.85 22.86 4.34
C LEU A 49 -11.84 22.17 3.40
N ARG A 50 -10.64 22.75 3.22
CA ARG A 50 -9.56 22.12 2.42
C ARG A 50 -9.01 20.82 3.03
N PHE A 51 -9.28 20.53 4.30
CA PHE A 51 -9.00 19.23 4.90
C PHE A 51 -10.14 18.24 4.59
N LEU A 52 -11.40 18.67 4.67
CA LEU A 52 -12.57 17.88 4.30
C LEU A 52 -12.55 17.50 2.81
N ASP A 53 -12.20 18.40 1.90
CA ASP A 53 -12.05 18.11 0.46
C ASP A 53 -11.01 16.99 0.22
N LYS A 54 -9.88 17.04 0.93
CA LYS A 54 -8.82 16.03 0.86
C LYS A 54 -9.24 14.71 1.51
N ALA A 55 -9.94 14.75 2.63
CA ALA A 55 -10.48 13.57 3.30
C ALA A 55 -11.58 12.89 2.47
N TRP A 56 -12.39 13.67 1.74
CA TRP A 56 -13.39 13.19 0.79
C TRP A 56 -12.71 12.53 -0.42
N ALA A 57 -11.73 13.18 -1.05
CA ALA A 57 -10.96 12.60 -2.14
C ALA A 57 -10.24 11.30 -1.72
N LEU A 58 -9.69 11.24 -0.51
CA LEU A 58 -9.11 10.03 0.08
C LEU A 58 -10.17 8.94 0.33
N GLY A 59 -11.34 9.31 0.85
CA GLY A 59 -12.43 8.36 1.12
C GLY A 59 -13.04 7.74 -0.14
N VAL A 60 -13.18 8.54 -1.21
CA VAL A 60 -13.66 8.08 -2.52
C VAL A 60 -12.62 7.20 -3.22
N SER A 61 -11.32 7.51 -3.10
CA SER A 61 -10.26 6.72 -3.73
C SER A 61 -9.89 5.44 -2.97
N GLU A 62 -10.08 5.39 -1.64
CA GLU A 62 -9.78 4.21 -0.81
C GLU A 62 -10.96 3.80 0.10
N PRO A 63 -12.11 3.36 -0.48
CA PRO A 63 -13.32 3.07 0.29
C PRO A 63 -13.15 1.98 1.37
N LYS A 64 -12.21 1.04 1.22
CA LYS A 64 -11.83 0.08 2.28
C LYS A 64 -11.41 0.79 3.58
N LYS A 65 -10.74 1.94 3.50
CA LYS A 65 -10.30 2.71 4.68
C LYS A 65 -11.46 3.42 5.37
N VAL A 66 -12.44 3.93 4.61
CA VAL A 66 -13.70 4.48 5.15
C VAL A 66 -14.48 3.40 5.89
N ILE A 67 -14.62 2.22 5.27
CA ILE A 67 -15.26 1.05 5.88
C ILE A 67 -14.56 0.64 7.18
N HIS A 68 -13.22 0.58 7.20
CA HIS A 68 -12.47 0.31 8.43
C HIS A 68 -12.71 1.36 9.52
N GLY A 69 -12.66 2.66 9.20
CA GLY A 69 -12.94 3.74 10.16
C GLY A 69 -14.35 3.63 10.76
N PHE A 70 -15.34 3.29 9.93
CA PHE A 70 -16.72 3.03 10.37
C PHE A 70 -16.83 1.82 11.31
N LYS A 71 -16.12 0.71 11.02
CA LYS A 71 -16.03 -0.45 11.94
C LYS A 71 -15.46 -0.07 13.31
N VAL A 72 -14.38 0.70 13.34
CA VAL A 72 -13.76 1.17 14.60
C VAL A 72 -14.73 2.06 15.37
N GLY A 73 -15.47 2.93 14.67
CA GLY A 73 -16.57 3.72 15.26
C GLY A 73 -17.62 2.84 15.93
N ILE A 74 -18.17 1.85 15.22
CA ILE A 74 -19.16 0.89 15.78
C ILE A 74 -18.58 0.16 17.00
N ALA A 75 -17.33 -0.31 16.94
CA ALA A 75 -16.69 -1.01 18.05
C ALA A 75 -16.56 -0.13 19.30
N LEU A 76 -16.15 1.13 19.12
CA LEU A 76 -16.05 2.10 20.22
C LEU A 76 -17.42 2.47 20.80
N SER A 77 -18.44 2.69 19.96
CA SER A 77 -19.81 2.97 20.41
C SER A 77 -20.41 1.80 21.21
N LEU A 78 -20.26 0.57 20.71
CA LEU A 78 -20.78 -0.63 21.39
C LEU A 78 -20.05 -0.93 22.70
N VAL A 79 -18.72 -0.75 22.78
CA VAL A 79 -18.01 -0.86 24.07
C VAL A 79 -18.38 0.28 25.02
N SER A 80 -18.57 1.50 24.52
CA SER A 80 -18.98 2.63 25.37
C SER A 80 -20.38 2.45 25.95
N LEU A 81 -21.26 1.68 25.29
CA LEU A 81 -22.60 1.35 25.79
C LEU A 81 -22.55 0.62 27.15
N PHE A 82 -21.51 -0.17 27.43
CA PHE A 82 -21.30 -0.80 28.74
C PHE A 82 -21.07 0.21 29.88
N TYR A 83 -20.68 1.45 29.57
CA TYR A 83 -20.54 2.52 30.55
C TYR A 83 -21.86 3.28 30.78
N TYR A 84 -22.71 3.40 29.74
CA TYR A 84 -23.97 4.17 29.83
C TYR A 84 -25.19 3.35 30.26
N VAL A 85 -25.18 2.03 30.06
CA VAL A 85 -26.30 1.14 30.42
C VAL A 85 -26.11 0.61 31.84
N ARG A 86 -27.00 1.02 32.76
CA ARG A 86 -26.86 0.81 34.22
C ARG A 86 -26.49 -0.65 34.61
N PRO A 87 -27.19 -1.70 34.16
CA PRO A 87 -26.83 -3.09 34.50
C PRO A 87 -25.46 -3.55 33.99
N LEU A 88 -24.89 -2.90 32.97
CA LEU A 88 -23.53 -3.16 32.49
C LEU A 88 -22.51 -2.31 33.28
N TYR A 89 -22.87 -1.08 33.65
CA TYR A 89 -22.04 -0.23 34.49
C TYR A 89 -21.86 -0.82 35.90
N ASP A 90 -22.92 -1.35 36.50
CA ASP A 90 -22.86 -1.92 37.85
C ASP A 90 -21.97 -3.19 37.93
N VAL A 91 -21.72 -3.86 36.79
CA VAL A 91 -20.85 -5.05 36.68
C VAL A 91 -19.43 -4.69 36.19
N PHE A 92 -19.28 -3.74 35.26
CA PHE A 92 -18.03 -3.47 34.53
C PHE A 92 -17.54 -2.02 34.57
N GLY A 93 -18.36 -1.07 35.01
CA GLY A 93 -18.21 0.38 34.79
C GLY A 93 -16.85 0.95 35.21
N GLY A 94 -16.39 0.63 36.43
CA GLY A 94 -15.09 1.07 36.95
C GLY A 94 -13.87 0.54 36.16
N ASN A 95 -14.04 -0.49 35.33
CA ASN A 95 -13.01 -1.05 34.44
C ASN A 95 -13.35 -0.92 32.95
N ALA A 96 -14.44 -0.21 32.56
CA ALA A 96 -14.88 -0.08 31.17
C ALA A 96 -13.84 0.63 30.28
N MET A 97 -13.04 1.55 30.83
CA MET A 97 -11.90 2.16 30.13
C MET A 97 -10.91 1.12 29.56
N TRP A 98 -10.72 -0.03 30.22
CA TRP A 98 -9.85 -1.09 29.71
C TRP A 98 -10.40 -1.76 28.45
N ALA A 99 -11.73 -1.84 28.28
CA ALA A 99 -12.34 -2.32 27.05
C ALA A 99 -12.17 -1.29 25.93
N VAL A 100 -12.44 0.00 26.19
CA VAL A 100 -12.27 1.09 25.19
C VAL A 100 -10.81 1.17 24.72
N MET A 101 -9.86 1.20 25.65
CA MET A 101 -8.42 1.18 25.34
C MET A 101 -7.99 -0.11 24.62
N THR A 102 -8.68 -1.24 24.85
CA THR A 102 -8.42 -2.46 24.10
C THR A 102 -8.88 -2.31 22.65
N VAL A 103 -10.07 -1.74 22.37
CA VAL A 103 -10.52 -1.46 21.00
C VAL A 103 -9.54 -0.55 20.26
N VAL A 104 -9.17 0.59 20.86
CA VAL A 104 -8.26 1.58 20.23
C VAL A 104 -6.90 0.99 19.86
N VAL A 105 -6.39 0.04 20.65
CA VAL A 105 -5.03 -0.50 20.44
C VAL A 105 -5.01 -1.82 19.66
N VAL A 106 -6.09 -2.62 19.71
CA VAL A 106 -6.19 -3.96 19.10
C VAL A 106 -6.89 -3.95 17.74
N PHE A 107 -7.87 -3.07 17.51
CA PHE A 107 -8.59 -3.04 16.22
C PHE A 107 -7.66 -2.51 15.12
N GLU A 108 -7.49 -3.30 14.07
CA GLU A 108 -6.53 -3.03 12.99
C GLU A 108 -7.20 -3.01 11.61
N TYR A 109 -6.46 -2.58 10.60
CA TYR A 109 -6.98 -2.47 9.22
C TYR A 109 -7.41 -3.82 8.63
N THR A 110 -6.70 -4.91 8.97
CA THR A 110 -7.02 -6.27 8.52
C THR A 110 -7.51 -7.18 9.66
N VAL A 111 -8.24 -8.24 9.30
CA VAL A 111 -8.70 -9.25 10.26
C VAL A 111 -7.52 -9.96 10.90
N GLY A 112 -6.51 -10.38 10.11
CA GLY A 112 -5.31 -11.05 10.61
C GLY A 112 -4.47 -10.20 11.57
N ALA A 113 -4.38 -8.89 11.32
CA ALA A 113 -3.74 -7.97 12.26
C ALA A 113 -4.55 -7.79 13.55
N THR A 114 -5.88 -7.66 13.44
CA THR A 114 -6.78 -7.55 14.59
C THR A 114 -6.72 -8.81 15.46
N LEU A 115 -6.76 -10.00 14.86
CA LEU A 115 -6.71 -11.28 15.57
C LEU A 115 -5.32 -11.55 16.16
N SER A 116 -4.24 -11.21 15.44
CA SER A 116 -2.86 -11.26 15.96
C SER A 116 -2.72 -10.38 17.20
N LYS A 117 -3.15 -9.11 17.15
CA LYS A 117 -3.15 -8.23 18.33
C LYS A 117 -4.07 -8.74 19.44
N SER A 118 -5.22 -9.31 19.11
CA SER A 118 -6.17 -9.88 20.07
C SER A 118 -5.57 -11.03 20.88
N ILE A 119 -4.96 -12.00 20.20
CA ILE A 119 -4.32 -13.16 20.85
C ILE A 119 -3.10 -12.69 21.66
N ASN A 120 -2.33 -11.73 21.13
CA ASN A 120 -1.21 -11.12 21.85
C ASN A 120 -1.65 -10.36 23.11
N ARG A 121 -2.78 -9.63 23.05
CA ARG A 121 -3.37 -8.92 24.20
C ARG A 121 -3.76 -9.91 25.29
N ALA A 122 -4.55 -10.92 24.94
CA ALA A 122 -5.03 -11.94 25.88
C ALA A 122 -3.86 -12.71 26.50
N THR A 123 -2.94 -13.23 25.68
CA THR A 123 -1.77 -14.01 26.14
C THR A 123 -0.83 -13.17 26.99
N GLY A 124 -0.48 -11.95 26.55
CA GLY A 124 0.42 -11.06 27.27
C GLY A 124 -0.15 -10.62 28.63
N THR A 125 -1.43 -10.25 28.69
CA THR A 125 -2.10 -9.90 29.95
C THR A 125 -2.29 -11.12 30.87
N PHE A 126 -2.59 -12.31 30.34
CA PHE A 126 -2.74 -13.53 31.14
C PHE A 126 -1.41 -13.98 31.77
N LEU A 127 -0.33 -14.07 30.97
CA LEU A 127 1.00 -14.44 31.47
C LEU A 127 1.52 -13.43 32.49
N ALA A 128 1.32 -12.14 32.26
CA ALA A 128 1.71 -11.10 33.20
C ALA A 128 0.87 -11.08 34.48
N GLY A 129 -0.44 -11.34 34.39
CA GLY A 129 -1.32 -11.42 35.55
C GLY A 129 -1.00 -12.62 36.43
N SER A 130 -0.83 -13.81 35.83
CA SER A 130 -0.47 -15.04 36.55
C SER A 130 0.91 -14.96 37.20
N LEU A 131 1.94 -14.50 36.47
CA LEU A 131 3.26 -14.27 37.07
C LEU A 131 3.25 -13.15 38.12
N GLY A 132 2.48 -12.08 37.92
CA GLY A 132 2.33 -11.00 38.90
C GLY A 132 1.75 -11.47 40.23
N ILE A 133 0.71 -12.31 40.17
CA ILE A 133 0.11 -12.95 41.36
C ILE A 133 1.10 -13.92 42.02
N GLY A 134 1.81 -14.74 41.24
CA GLY A 134 2.80 -15.68 41.76
C GLY A 134 3.99 -15.01 42.45
N VAL A 135 4.54 -13.95 41.84
CA VAL A 135 5.62 -13.14 42.43
C VAL A 135 5.14 -12.41 43.68
N HIS A 136 3.94 -11.83 43.67
CA HIS A 136 3.36 -11.18 44.84
C HIS A 136 3.17 -12.16 46.00
N TRP A 137 2.71 -13.38 45.73
CA TRP A 137 2.58 -14.44 46.75
C TRP A 137 3.95 -14.81 47.36
N VAL A 138 4.99 -15.04 46.55
CA VAL A 138 6.35 -15.32 47.05
C VAL A 138 6.90 -14.14 47.87
N ALA A 139 6.67 -12.92 47.39
CA ALA A 139 7.12 -11.70 48.07
C ALA A 139 6.44 -11.53 49.45
N SER A 140 5.13 -11.78 49.55
CA SER A 140 4.39 -11.66 50.81
C SER A 140 4.80 -12.72 51.85
N GLN A 141 5.19 -13.93 51.42
CA GLN A 141 5.75 -14.95 52.32
C GLN A 141 7.16 -14.60 52.83
N SER A 142 7.82 -13.60 52.25
CA SER A 142 9.19 -13.19 52.61
C SER A 142 9.23 -12.06 53.66
N GLY A 143 8.07 -11.53 54.05
CA GLY A 143 7.92 -10.47 55.04
C GLY A 143 8.15 -9.05 54.50
N GLU A 144 7.50 -8.07 55.14
CA GLU A 144 7.34 -6.67 54.68
C GLU A 144 8.64 -5.99 54.23
N LYS A 145 9.78 -6.31 54.88
CA LYS A 145 11.09 -5.72 54.57
C LYS A 145 11.71 -6.24 53.26
N PHE A 146 11.38 -7.47 52.87
CA PHE A 146 11.90 -8.10 51.65
C PHE A 146 10.90 -8.08 50.49
N GLU A 147 9.60 -8.02 50.76
CA GLU A 147 8.54 -7.93 49.75
C GLU A 147 8.80 -6.87 48.65
N PRO A 148 9.06 -5.57 48.95
CA PRO A 148 9.30 -4.56 47.91
C PRO A 148 10.63 -4.79 47.15
N ILE A 149 11.60 -5.45 47.78
CA ILE A 149 12.88 -5.80 47.13
C ILE A 149 12.66 -6.93 46.12
N ILE A 150 11.91 -7.96 46.49
CA ILE A 150 11.57 -9.10 45.62
C ILE A 150 10.69 -8.63 44.44
N LEU A 151 9.69 -7.79 44.70
CA LEU A 151 8.88 -7.15 43.66
C LEU A 151 9.76 -6.32 42.70
N GLY A 152 10.64 -5.48 43.22
CA GLY A 152 11.55 -4.64 42.43
C GLY A 152 12.50 -5.45 41.53
N ILE A 153 13.16 -6.48 42.10
CA ILE A 153 14.05 -7.39 41.35
C ILE A 153 13.26 -8.15 40.28
N SER A 154 12.06 -8.63 40.60
CA SER A 154 11.21 -9.37 39.66
C SER A 154 10.75 -8.50 38.49
N VAL A 155 10.33 -7.25 38.76
CA VAL A 155 10.02 -6.26 37.72
C VAL A 155 11.24 -5.97 36.85
N PHE A 156 12.41 -5.73 37.45
CA PHE A 156 13.65 -5.50 36.70
C PHE A 156 14.00 -6.68 35.77
N LEU A 157 14.02 -7.91 36.30
CA LEU A 157 14.40 -9.10 35.53
C LEU A 157 13.39 -9.43 34.42
N LEU A 158 12.10 -9.48 34.74
CA LEU A 158 11.07 -9.87 33.76
C LEU A 158 10.80 -8.77 32.72
N ALA A 159 10.86 -7.49 33.09
CA ALA A 159 10.77 -6.41 32.11
C ALA A 159 12.01 -6.36 31.20
N SER A 160 13.21 -6.61 31.74
CA SER A 160 14.45 -6.67 30.94
C SER A 160 14.45 -7.85 29.99
N ALA A 161 14.09 -9.05 30.46
CA ALA A 161 13.99 -10.26 29.63
C ALA A 161 12.93 -10.12 28.52
N ALA A 162 11.73 -9.62 28.87
CA ALA A 162 10.68 -9.36 27.88
C ALA A 162 11.11 -8.29 26.87
N THR A 163 11.79 -7.22 27.31
CA THR A 163 12.31 -6.17 26.40
C THR A 163 13.39 -6.73 25.47
N PHE A 164 14.33 -7.52 26.00
CA PHE A 164 15.37 -8.17 25.20
C PHE A 164 14.78 -9.11 24.15
N SER A 165 13.73 -9.86 24.49
CA SER A 165 13.06 -10.78 23.55
C SER A 165 12.55 -10.06 22.28
N ARG A 166 12.21 -8.76 22.36
CA ARG A 166 11.72 -7.96 21.23
C ARG A 166 12.78 -7.68 20.16
N PHE A 167 14.07 -7.89 20.45
CA PHE A 167 15.13 -7.82 19.44
C PHE A 167 15.27 -9.13 18.64
N ILE A 168 14.75 -10.25 19.14
CA ILE A 168 14.77 -11.55 18.44
C ILE A 168 13.77 -11.48 17.28
N PRO A 169 14.18 -11.64 16.01
CA PRO A 169 13.29 -11.38 14.86
C PRO A 169 12.01 -12.23 14.83
N SER A 170 12.09 -13.50 15.28
CA SER A 170 10.95 -14.41 15.36
C SER A 170 9.91 -14.02 16.41
N VAL A 171 10.35 -13.39 17.50
CA VAL A 171 9.48 -12.81 18.54
C VAL A 171 8.94 -11.48 18.05
N LYS A 172 9.80 -10.59 17.53
CA LYS A 172 9.41 -9.27 17.01
C LYS A 172 8.31 -9.35 15.96
N ALA A 173 8.41 -10.28 15.01
CA ALA A 173 7.45 -10.45 13.92
C ALA A 173 6.07 -11.02 14.33
N ARG A 174 5.89 -11.49 15.59
CA ARG A 174 4.65 -12.15 16.02
C ARG A 174 4.10 -11.68 17.36
N PHE A 175 4.98 -11.31 18.29
CA PHE A 175 4.70 -11.14 19.71
C PHE A 175 5.20 -9.80 20.28
N ASP A 176 5.75 -8.87 19.48
CA ASP A 176 6.25 -7.57 19.98
C ASP A 176 5.20 -6.80 20.80
N TYR A 177 3.97 -6.75 20.29
CA TYR A 177 2.83 -6.17 21.00
C TYR A 177 2.50 -6.96 22.28
N GLY A 178 2.51 -8.30 22.23
CA GLY A 178 2.30 -9.16 23.39
C GLY A 178 3.36 -8.95 24.48
N ALA A 179 4.62 -8.75 24.10
CA ALA A 179 5.72 -8.43 25.01
C ALA A 179 5.56 -7.03 25.64
N MET A 180 5.12 -6.02 24.88
CA MET A 180 4.77 -4.70 25.46
C MET A 180 3.61 -4.80 26.45
N ILE A 181 2.55 -5.55 26.11
CA ILE A 181 1.42 -5.77 27.02
C ILE A 181 1.84 -6.57 28.25
N PHE A 182 2.74 -7.54 28.11
CA PHE A 182 3.32 -8.28 29.22
C PHE A 182 4.07 -7.35 30.17
N ILE A 183 5.03 -6.56 29.66
CA ILE A 183 5.82 -5.60 30.47
C ILE A 183 4.89 -4.62 31.21
N LEU A 184 3.95 -4.02 30.49
CA LEU A 184 3.00 -3.05 31.06
C LEU A 184 2.13 -3.70 32.14
N THR A 185 1.54 -4.86 31.85
CA THR A 185 0.63 -5.54 32.79
C THR A 185 1.39 -6.06 34.01
N PHE A 186 2.57 -6.66 33.83
CA PHE A 186 3.35 -7.24 34.93
C PHE A 186 3.88 -6.15 35.86
N SER A 187 4.37 -5.05 35.31
CA SER A 187 4.79 -3.88 36.10
C SER A 187 3.61 -3.27 36.86
N LEU A 188 2.46 -3.10 36.19
CA LEU A 188 1.26 -2.54 36.82
C LEU A 188 0.73 -3.44 37.95
N VAL A 189 0.66 -4.76 37.74
CA VAL A 189 0.20 -5.72 38.75
C VAL A 189 1.17 -5.80 39.92
N SER A 190 2.48 -5.90 39.67
CA SER A 190 3.48 -6.00 40.74
C SER A 190 3.55 -4.73 41.60
N VAL A 191 3.50 -3.54 40.98
CA VAL A 191 3.56 -2.25 41.71
C VAL A 191 2.22 -1.90 42.37
N SER A 192 1.08 -2.33 41.80
CA SER A 192 -0.24 -2.10 42.44
C SER A 192 -0.55 -3.11 43.55
N GLY A 193 -0.01 -4.32 43.49
CA GLY A 193 -0.23 -5.39 44.47
C GLY A 193 0.13 -4.95 45.89
N TYR A 194 1.32 -4.35 46.03
CA TYR A 194 1.87 -3.76 47.26
C TYR A 194 0.98 -2.69 47.93
N ARG A 195 -0.16 -2.30 47.33
CA ARG A 195 -1.07 -1.29 47.88
C ARG A 195 -2.56 -1.69 47.87
N VAL A 196 -2.92 -2.90 47.43
CA VAL A 196 -4.34 -3.26 47.20
C VAL A 196 -4.64 -4.74 47.52
N ASP A 197 -5.24 -5.00 48.69
CA ASP A 197 -5.60 -6.34 49.17
C ASP A 197 -6.56 -7.11 48.24
N LYS A 198 -7.31 -6.39 47.39
CA LYS A 198 -8.30 -6.97 46.44
C LYS A 198 -7.74 -7.19 45.04
N LEU A 199 -6.44 -7.47 44.93
CA LEU A 199 -5.71 -7.64 43.66
C LEU A 199 -6.38 -8.65 42.70
N ILE A 200 -6.83 -9.80 43.21
CA ILE A 200 -7.44 -10.88 42.39
C ILE A 200 -8.76 -10.42 41.74
N GLY A 201 -9.67 -9.81 42.51
CA GLY A 201 -10.96 -9.33 41.97
C GLY A 201 -10.78 -8.21 40.95
N MET A 202 -9.84 -7.30 41.20
CA MET A 202 -9.47 -6.25 40.24
C MET A 202 -8.86 -6.83 38.95
N ALA A 203 -8.01 -7.85 39.06
CA ALA A 203 -7.41 -8.53 37.91
C ALA A 203 -8.46 -9.29 37.09
N GLN A 204 -9.39 -10.01 37.74
CA GLN A 204 -10.49 -10.73 37.08
C GLN A 204 -11.40 -9.78 36.30
N GLN A 205 -11.85 -8.66 36.89
CA GLN A 205 -12.66 -7.68 36.17
C GLN A 205 -11.92 -7.11 34.95
N ARG A 206 -10.64 -6.73 35.09
CA ARG A 206 -9.83 -6.22 33.97
C ARG A 206 -9.65 -7.25 32.87
N LEU A 207 -9.43 -8.53 33.22
CA LEU A 207 -9.32 -9.61 32.25
C LEU A 207 -10.65 -9.80 31.51
N SER A 208 -11.80 -9.71 32.19
CA SER A 208 -13.12 -9.79 31.54
C SER A 208 -13.42 -8.61 30.62
N THR A 209 -13.10 -7.36 30.99
CA THR A 209 -13.37 -6.20 30.12
C THR A 209 -12.42 -6.15 28.92
N ILE A 210 -11.17 -6.60 29.09
CA ILE A 210 -10.24 -6.84 27.97
C ILE A 210 -10.80 -7.94 27.05
N ALA A 211 -11.26 -9.08 27.59
CA ALA A 211 -11.84 -10.16 26.80
C ALA A 211 -13.08 -9.71 26.00
N ILE A 212 -14.02 -8.98 26.62
CA ILE A 212 -15.20 -8.41 25.95
C ILE A 212 -14.78 -7.49 24.79
N GLY A 213 -13.88 -6.54 25.04
CA GLY A 213 -13.39 -5.62 24.00
C GLY A 213 -12.68 -6.35 22.86
N THR A 214 -11.83 -7.34 23.19
CA THR A 214 -11.13 -8.19 22.23
C THR A 214 -12.11 -9.02 21.37
N SER A 215 -13.09 -9.69 21.99
CA SER A 215 -14.11 -10.46 21.27
C SER A 215 -14.92 -9.59 20.31
N LEU A 216 -15.27 -8.37 20.72
CA LEU A 216 -16.00 -7.44 19.85
C LEU A 216 -15.15 -6.97 18.66
N CYS A 217 -13.85 -6.70 18.85
CA CYS A 217 -12.94 -6.37 17.74
C CYS A 217 -12.90 -7.49 16.69
N ILE A 218 -12.77 -8.74 17.13
CA ILE A 218 -12.77 -9.91 16.25
C ILE A 218 -14.12 -10.02 15.51
N PHE A 219 -15.23 -9.98 16.24
CA PHE A 219 -16.58 -10.08 15.66
C PHE A 219 -16.84 -9.01 14.60
N ILE A 220 -16.61 -7.73 14.91
CA ILE A 220 -16.86 -6.63 13.97
C ILE A 220 -15.91 -6.66 12.77
N SER A 221 -14.62 -6.97 12.98
CA SER A 221 -13.66 -7.02 11.88
C SER A 221 -13.98 -8.14 10.87
N MET A 222 -14.47 -9.28 11.35
CA MET A 222 -14.90 -10.43 10.52
C MET A 222 -16.28 -10.25 9.88
N CYS A 223 -17.29 -9.83 10.65
CA CYS A 223 -18.68 -9.82 10.17
C CYS A 223 -19.03 -8.61 9.29
N ILE A 224 -18.46 -7.43 9.56
CA ILE A 224 -18.75 -6.22 8.77
C ILE A 224 -17.68 -6.09 7.68
N SER A 225 -17.99 -6.50 6.45
CA SER A 225 -17.16 -6.30 5.25
C SER A 225 -15.66 -6.60 5.48
N PRO A 226 -15.29 -7.88 5.70
CA PRO A 226 -13.95 -8.26 6.15
C PRO A 226 -12.85 -7.82 5.18
N ILE A 227 -11.71 -7.42 5.74
CA ILE A 227 -10.52 -7.01 4.99
C ILE A 227 -9.41 -7.99 5.36
N TRP A 228 -9.18 -8.97 4.51
CA TRP A 228 -8.17 -10.00 4.74
C TRP A 228 -6.77 -9.52 4.30
N ALA A 229 -5.76 -9.86 5.09
CA ALA A 229 -4.36 -9.65 4.74
C ALA A 229 -3.91 -10.60 3.63
N GLY A 230 -4.49 -11.81 3.57
CA GLY A 230 -4.28 -12.77 2.48
C GLY A 230 -4.70 -12.22 1.12
N ASP A 231 -5.96 -11.77 1.00
CA ASP A 231 -6.49 -11.08 -0.19
C ASP A 231 -5.60 -9.92 -0.64
N GLU A 232 -5.18 -9.06 0.29
CA GLU A 232 -4.48 -7.82 -0.03
C GLU A 232 -3.00 -8.07 -0.42
N LEU A 233 -2.35 -9.09 0.14
CA LEU A 233 -1.03 -9.58 -0.31
C LEU A 233 -1.13 -10.21 -1.70
N HIS A 234 -2.14 -11.06 -1.91
CA HIS A 234 -2.39 -11.70 -3.20
C HIS A 234 -2.67 -10.66 -4.30
N ARG A 235 -3.43 -9.60 -3.96
CA ARG A 235 -3.69 -8.44 -4.81
C ARG A 235 -2.43 -7.61 -5.08
N LEU A 236 -1.53 -7.50 -4.10
CA LEU A 236 -0.26 -6.79 -4.26
C LEU A 236 0.67 -7.51 -5.25
N ILE A 237 0.83 -8.84 -5.12
CA ILE A 237 1.76 -9.61 -5.97
C ILE A 237 1.37 -9.58 -7.46
N HIS A 238 0.11 -9.86 -7.83
CA HIS A 238 -0.26 -9.82 -9.26
C HIS A 238 -0.24 -8.39 -9.82
N ARG A 239 -0.61 -7.38 -9.02
CA ARG A 239 -0.50 -5.97 -9.43
C ARG A 239 0.96 -5.51 -9.57
N ASN A 240 1.89 -6.10 -8.81
CA ASN A 240 3.32 -5.84 -8.98
C ASN A 240 3.82 -6.41 -10.32
N MET A 241 3.41 -7.63 -10.71
CA MET A 241 3.71 -8.20 -12.04
C MET A 241 3.25 -7.28 -13.18
N GLU A 242 2.01 -6.78 -13.13
CA GLU A 242 1.49 -5.85 -14.14
C GLU A 242 2.29 -4.55 -14.20
N LYS A 243 2.68 -3.99 -13.05
CA LYS A 243 3.51 -2.77 -12.99
C LYS A 243 4.90 -2.94 -13.58
N LEU A 244 5.49 -4.14 -13.50
CA LEU A 244 6.75 -4.44 -14.17
C LEU A 244 6.55 -4.49 -15.69
N ALA A 245 5.47 -5.12 -16.17
CA ALA A 245 5.13 -5.13 -17.59
C ALA A 245 4.89 -3.70 -18.11
N GLU A 246 4.05 -2.90 -17.45
CA GLU A 246 3.80 -1.49 -17.80
C GLU A 246 5.09 -0.66 -17.83
N SER A 247 6.01 -0.87 -16.88
CA SER A 247 7.27 -0.15 -16.81
C SER A 247 8.27 -0.58 -17.87
N LEU A 248 8.44 -1.88 -18.11
CA LEU A 248 9.35 -2.43 -19.11
C LEU A 248 8.92 -1.99 -20.52
N GLU A 249 7.64 -2.19 -20.84
CA GLU A 249 7.00 -1.76 -22.08
C GLU A 249 7.16 -0.25 -22.31
N ALA A 250 6.88 0.57 -21.29
CA ALA A 250 7.05 2.01 -21.38
C ALA A 250 8.53 2.44 -21.52
N SER A 251 9.47 1.84 -20.78
CA SER A 251 10.90 2.20 -20.86
C SER A 251 11.49 1.90 -22.23
N VAL A 252 11.26 0.70 -22.78
CA VAL A 252 11.81 0.30 -24.08
C VAL A 252 11.12 1.06 -25.22
N ALA A 253 9.79 1.19 -25.19
CA ALA A 253 9.06 1.96 -26.21
C ALA A 253 9.42 3.46 -26.19
N ASN A 254 9.76 4.05 -25.02
CA ASN A 254 10.18 5.45 -24.93
C ASN A 254 11.63 5.70 -25.37
N TYR A 255 12.45 4.66 -25.56
CA TYR A 255 13.80 4.78 -26.14
C TYR A 255 13.77 4.65 -27.67
N PHE A 256 12.93 3.77 -28.21
CA PHE A 256 12.78 3.56 -29.65
C PHE A 256 11.73 4.47 -30.32
N LYS A 257 11.13 5.42 -29.60
CA LYS A 257 10.18 6.40 -30.17
C LYS A 257 10.90 7.45 -31.01
N ASP A 258 10.50 7.53 -32.26
CA ASP A 258 10.97 8.55 -33.19
C ASP A 258 10.32 9.90 -32.84
N ASN A 259 11.10 11.00 -32.79
CA ASN A 259 10.71 12.30 -32.20
C ASN A 259 9.58 13.08 -32.95
N GLN A 260 8.85 12.45 -33.88
CA GLN A 260 7.82 13.10 -34.71
C GLN A 260 6.38 12.96 -34.16
N SER A 261 6.12 12.09 -33.18
CA SER A 261 4.76 11.92 -32.63
C SER A 261 4.47 12.90 -31.48
N GLY A 262 3.70 13.95 -31.76
CA GLY A 262 3.29 14.95 -30.76
C GLY A 262 2.22 14.44 -29.78
N TYR A 263 2.45 14.65 -28.48
CA TYR A 263 1.60 14.30 -27.33
C TYR A 263 1.36 12.79 -27.12
N PRO A 264 1.69 12.26 -25.93
CA PRO A 264 0.79 12.40 -24.77
C PRO A 264 1.29 13.36 -23.68
N SER A 265 0.50 13.49 -22.61
CA SER A 265 0.91 14.12 -21.35
C SER A 265 2.21 13.52 -20.80
N GLN A 266 3.24 14.37 -20.68
CA GLN A 266 4.57 14.00 -20.20
C GLN A 266 4.53 13.41 -18.77
N GLU A 267 3.56 13.85 -17.97
CA GLU A 267 3.32 13.38 -16.60
C GLU A 267 2.81 11.93 -16.53
N ASP A 268 2.00 11.46 -17.49
CA ASP A 268 1.43 10.11 -17.40
C ASP A 268 2.37 9.05 -17.99
N ASN A 269 3.13 9.41 -19.03
CA ASN A 269 4.23 8.57 -19.50
C ASN A 269 5.32 8.41 -18.43
N SER A 270 5.66 9.47 -17.69
CA SER A 270 6.67 9.38 -16.61
C SER A 270 6.16 8.58 -15.40
N LYS A 271 4.87 8.69 -15.04
CA LYS A 271 4.23 7.81 -14.02
C LYS A 271 4.28 6.33 -14.42
N LYS A 272 3.90 5.98 -15.66
CA LYS A 272 3.93 4.59 -16.16
C LYS A 272 5.34 4.01 -16.20
N THR A 273 6.29 4.77 -16.75
CA THR A 273 7.72 4.37 -16.86
C THR A 273 8.35 4.09 -15.48
N GLN A 274 7.81 4.66 -14.39
CA GLN A 274 8.34 4.49 -13.02
C GLN A 274 7.46 3.60 -12.11
N ALA A 275 6.48 2.87 -12.65
CA ALA A 275 5.59 2.03 -11.84
C ALA A 275 6.33 0.93 -11.07
N TYR A 276 7.48 0.45 -11.58
CA TYR A 276 8.42 -0.45 -10.91
C TYR A 276 8.87 0.05 -9.51
N LYS A 277 8.89 1.37 -9.26
CA LYS A 277 9.28 1.93 -7.95
C LYS A 277 8.32 1.54 -6.83
N CYS A 278 7.05 1.26 -7.15
CA CYS A 278 6.11 0.69 -6.19
C CYS A 278 6.45 -0.77 -5.82
N VAL A 279 7.10 -1.50 -6.72
CA VAL A 279 7.55 -2.88 -6.48
C VAL A 279 8.79 -2.84 -5.62
N LEU A 280 9.82 -2.04 -5.95
CA LEU A 280 11.03 -1.88 -5.12
C LEU A 280 10.72 -1.59 -3.63
N ASN A 281 9.71 -0.75 -3.37
CA ASN A 281 9.30 -0.37 -2.02
C ASN A 281 8.28 -1.32 -1.35
N SER A 282 7.89 -2.45 -1.97
CA SER A 282 6.83 -3.33 -1.46
C SER A 282 7.24 -4.15 -0.23
N LYS A 283 8.53 -4.46 -0.06
CA LYS A 283 9.05 -5.49 0.88
C LYS A 283 8.40 -5.48 2.27
N ALA A 284 8.44 -4.36 2.97
CA ALA A 284 7.91 -4.27 4.35
C ALA A 284 6.38 -4.49 4.39
N THR A 285 5.69 -4.14 3.30
CA THR A 285 4.24 -4.32 3.15
C THR A 285 3.91 -5.79 2.84
N GLU A 286 4.72 -6.46 2.01
CA GLU A 286 4.64 -7.89 1.73
C GLU A 286 4.86 -8.72 3.00
N GLU A 287 5.97 -8.47 3.71
CA GLU A 287 6.34 -9.16 4.96
C GLU A 287 5.29 -8.95 6.06
N SER A 288 4.75 -7.73 6.18
CA SER A 288 3.67 -7.41 7.13
C SER A 288 2.40 -8.22 6.84
N MET A 289 1.89 -8.17 5.60
CA MET A 289 0.67 -8.89 5.24
C MET A 289 0.85 -10.41 5.31
N ALA A 290 2.00 -10.96 4.89
CA ALA A 290 2.27 -12.40 4.99
C ALA A 290 2.36 -12.91 6.45
N ASN A 291 2.75 -12.05 7.40
CA ASN A 291 2.70 -12.39 8.81
C ASN A 291 1.26 -12.34 9.36
N PHE A 292 0.44 -11.38 8.94
CA PHE A 292 -0.96 -11.27 9.36
C PHE A 292 -1.87 -12.35 8.74
N ALA A 293 -1.70 -12.67 7.46
CA ALA A 293 -2.49 -13.69 6.74
C ALA A 293 -2.35 -15.12 7.31
N ARG A 294 -1.34 -15.35 8.16
CA ARG A 294 -1.13 -16.62 8.88
C ARG A 294 -1.97 -16.78 10.14
N TRP A 295 -2.58 -15.71 10.63
CA TRP A 295 -3.54 -15.77 11.73
C TRP A 295 -4.98 -15.94 11.23
N GLU A 296 -5.24 -15.65 9.95
CA GLU A 296 -6.59 -15.62 9.39
C GLU A 296 -7.17 -17.04 9.25
N PRO A 297 -8.47 -17.25 9.55
CA PRO A 297 -9.18 -18.47 9.17
C PRO A 297 -9.20 -18.61 7.64
N ALA A 298 -9.55 -19.80 7.15
CA ALA A 298 -9.75 -20.02 5.72
C ALA A 298 -10.82 -19.07 5.16
N HIS A 299 -10.52 -18.42 4.03
CA HIS A 299 -11.39 -17.39 3.43
C HIS A 299 -11.19 -17.34 1.91
N GLY A 300 -12.27 -17.14 1.15
CA GLY A 300 -12.20 -17.05 -0.32
C GLY A 300 -11.54 -18.30 -0.94
N PRO A 301 -10.48 -18.15 -1.76
CA PRO A 301 -9.72 -19.27 -2.30
C PRO A 301 -8.59 -19.78 -1.36
N PHE A 302 -8.43 -19.20 -0.17
CA PHE A 302 -7.27 -19.46 0.70
C PHE A 302 -7.60 -20.45 1.81
N ASN A 303 -7.07 -21.66 1.67
CA ASN A 303 -7.16 -22.73 2.66
C ASN A 303 -6.38 -22.41 3.95
N PHE A 304 -6.74 -23.06 5.05
CA PHE A 304 -5.98 -22.93 6.29
C PHE A 304 -4.53 -23.41 6.10
N ARG A 305 -3.56 -22.61 6.54
CA ARG A 305 -2.10 -22.78 6.30
C ARG A 305 -1.64 -22.59 4.85
N HIS A 306 -2.36 -21.82 4.03
CA HIS A 306 -1.96 -21.38 2.68
C HIS A 306 -0.47 -20.99 2.58
N PRO A 307 0.25 -21.28 1.48
CA PRO A 307 1.71 -21.10 1.35
C PRO A 307 2.17 -19.62 1.19
N TRP A 308 1.81 -18.75 2.14
CA TRP A 308 2.21 -17.33 2.20
C TRP A 308 3.74 -17.08 2.12
N LYS A 309 4.57 -18.09 2.39
CA LYS A 309 6.03 -18.00 2.19
C LYS A 309 6.42 -17.85 0.72
N GLU A 310 5.70 -18.48 -0.21
CA GLU A 310 6.07 -18.44 -1.63
C GLU A 310 5.70 -17.07 -2.24
N TYR A 311 4.64 -16.41 -1.74
CA TYR A 311 4.34 -15.00 -2.06
C TYR A 311 5.51 -14.06 -1.71
N LEU A 312 6.21 -14.30 -0.59
CA LEU A 312 7.39 -13.50 -0.22
C LEU A 312 8.61 -13.77 -1.12
N LYS A 313 8.77 -14.99 -1.64
CA LYS A 313 9.81 -15.32 -2.63
C LYS A 313 9.51 -14.65 -3.97
N ILE A 314 8.27 -14.77 -4.46
CA ILE A 314 7.82 -14.09 -5.68
C ILE A 314 7.97 -12.57 -5.52
N GLY A 315 7.64 -12.00 -4.36
CA GLY A 315 7.89 -10.59 -4.04
C GLY A 315 9.37 -10.18 -4.05
N ALA A 316 10.29 -11.09 -3.69
CA ALA A 316 11.73 -10.85 -3.82
C ALA A 316 12.18 -10.83 -5.28
N LEU A 317 11.83 -11.86 -6.05
CA LEU A 317 12.16 -11.98 -7.48
C LEU A 317 11.56 -10.83 -8.30
N LEU A 318 10.34 -10.39 -7.99
CA LEU A 318 9.72 -9.19 -8.58
C LEU A 318 10.50 -7.92 -8.24
N ARG A 319 11.10 -7.80 -7.05
CA ARG A 319 11.95 -6.66 -6.67
C ARG A 319 13.35 -6.70 -7.31
N GLU A 320 13.88 -7.89 -7.54
CA GLU A 320 15.12 -8.09 -8.30
C GLU A 320 14.91 -7.72 -9.78
N CYS A 321 13.85 -8.22 -10.42
CA CYS A 321 13.43 -7.80 -11.76
C CYS A 321 13.15 -6.28 -11.85
N ALA A 322 12.54 -5.69 -10.82
CA ALA A 322 12.33 -4.23 -10.75
C ALA A 322 13.64 -3.43 -10.72
N CYS A 323 14.70 -3.97 -10.11
CA CYS A 323 16.03 -3.35 -10.09
C CYS A 323 16.66 -3.36 -11.49
N CYS A 324 16.58 -4.50 -12.20
CA CYS A 324 17.03 -4.60 -13.59
C CYS A 324 16.29 -3.62 -14.52
N ILE A 325 14.96 -3.45 -14.32
CA ILE A 325 14.14 -2.47 -15.04
C ILE A 325 14.51 -1.02 -14.67
N GLU A 326 14.86 -0.74 -13.40
CA GLU A 326 15.38 0.59 -12.99
C GLU A 326 16.71 0.91 -13.68
N THR A 327 17.66 -0.04 -13.68
CA THR A 327 18.95 0.12 -14.38
C THR A 327 18.77 0.33 -15.88
N LEU A 328 17.94 -0.50 -16.53
CA LEU A 328 17.58 -0.35 -17.94
C LEU A 328 16.98 1.04 -18.21
N SER A 329 15.98 1.44 -17.44
CA SER A 329 15.34 2.74 -17.60
C SER A 329 16.31 3.91 -17.32
N GLY A 330 17.33 3.72 -16.48
CA GLY A 330 18.42 4.68 -16.27
C GLY A 330 19.30 4.83 -17.52
N CYS A 331 19.85 3.72 -18.02
CA CYS A 331 20.67 3.69 -19.24
C CYS A 331 19.95 4.31 -20.44
N LEU A 332 18.73 3.84 -20.73
CA LEU A 332 17.92 4.29 -21.87
C LEU A 332 17.57 5.79 -21.83
N ASN A 333 17.51 6.40 -20.64
CA ASN A 333 17.31 7.86 -20.52
C ASN A 333 18.60 8.66 -20.70
N SER A 334 19.76 8.10 -20.34
CA SER A 334 21.06 8.76 -20.51
C SER A 334 21.57 8.73 -21.97
N GLU A 335 21.13 7.76 -22.77
CA GLU A 335 21.69 7.45 -24.09
C GLU A 335 20.97 8.15 -25.27
N LYS A 336 20.12 9.15 -24.98
CA LYS A 336 19.19 9.74 -25.95
C LYS A 336 19.81 10.57 -27.09
N GLN A 337 21.13 10.75 -27.12
CA GLN A 337 21.79 11.73 -28.00
C GLN A 337 22.91 11.16 -28.89
N GLY A 338 23.08 9.84 -28.95
CA GLY A 338 24.26 9.22 -29.58
C GLY A 338 24.08 8.49 -30.92
N MET A 339 22.94 7.84 -31.20
CA MET A 339 23.02 6.55 -31.92
C MET A 339 21.84 6.20 -32.87
N GLU A 340 21.17 7.18 -33.46
CA GLU A 340 19.90 6.93 -34.17
C GLU A 340 19.98 5.92 -35.34
N HIS A 341 21.10 5.84 -36.06
CA HIS A 341 21.27 4.85 -37.15
C HIS A 341 21.31 3.40 -36.60
N LEU A 342 22.15 3.17 -35.59
CA LEU A 342 22.44 1.83 -35.08
C LEU A 342 21.32 1.29 -34.16
N LYS A 343 20.57 2.19 -33.51
CA LYS A 343 19.32 1.85 -32.79
C LYS A 343 18.33 1.11 -33.69
N GLY A 344 18.20 1.52 -34.95
CA GLY A 344 17.24 0.94 -35.90
C GLY A 344 17.39 -0.57 -36.09
N TYR A 345 18.63 -1.07 -36.03
CA TYR A 345 18.93 -2.50 -36.22
C TYR A 345 18.42 -3.38 -35.08
N LEU A 346 18.65 -2.98 -33.82
CA LEU A 346 18.18 -3.74 -32.66
C LEU A 346 16.75 -3.38 -32.22
N LYS A 347 16.13 -2.33 -32.80
CA LYS A 347 14.76 -1.86 -32.49
C LYS A 347 13.72 -2.99 -32.55
N HIS A 348 13.71 -3.78 -33.64
CA HIS A 348 12.73 -4.87 -33.79
C HIS A 348 12.90 -5.97 -32.73
N ALA A 349 14.09 -6.56 -32.62
CA ALA A 349 14.35 -7.66 -31.69
C ALA A 349 14.23 -7.23 -30.21
N SER A 350 14.65 -6.00 -29.86
CA SER A 350 14.52 -5.48 -28.49
C SER A 350 13.05 -5.25 -28.10
N MET A 351 12.23 -4.74 -29.04
CA MET A 351 10.79 -4.60 -28.85
C MET A 351 10.09 -5.96 -28.76
N ALA A 352 10.52 -6.96 -29.54
CA ALA A 352 9.99 -8.32 -29.44
C ALA A 352 10.27 -8.97 -28.07
N VAL A 353 11.53 -8.94 -27.61
CA VAL A 353 11.90 -9.43 -26.25
C VAL A 353 11.08 -8.74 -25.17
N CYS A 354 10.97 -7.41 -25.24
CA CYS A 354 10.15 -6.61 -24.33
C CYS A 354 8.67 -7.06 -24.34
N SER A 355 8.08 -7.20 -25.53
CA SER A 355 6.66 -7.58 -25.71
C SER A 355 6.36 -8.96 -25.14
N HIS A 356 7.14 -9.99 -25.48
CA HIS A 356 6.92 -11.35 -24.95
C HIS A 356 7.22 -11.43 -23.43
N SER A 357 8.21 -10.69 -22.93
CA SER A 357 8.47 -10.55 -21.48
C SER A 357 7.26 -9.97 -20.74
N CYS A 358 6.66 -8.91 -21.29
CA CYS A 358 5.45 -8.30 -20.74
C CYS A 358 4.23 -9.24 -20.86
N ASN A 359 4.13 -10.04 -21.93
CA ASN A 359 3.09 -11.05 -22.10
C ASN A 359 3.19 -12.16 -21.02
N VAL A 360 4.39 -12.65 -20.74
CA VAL A 360 4.63 -13.63 -19.65
C VAL A 360 4.24 -13.02 -18.30
N LEU A 361 4.68 -11.81 -17.97
CA LEU A 361 4.30 -11.12 -16.73
C LEU A 361 2.78 -10.92 -16.60
N ARG A 362 2.07 -10.66 -17.71
CA ARG A 362 0.60 -10.52 -17.77
C ARG A 362 -0.14 -11.85 -17.59
N GLU A 363 0.31 -12.93 -18.21
CA GLU A 363 -0.28 -14.27 -17.98
C GLU A 363 0.04 -14.81 -16.58
N LEU A 364 1.19 -14.48 -15.98
CA LEU A 364 1.49 -14.74 -14.57
C LEU A 364 0.58 -13.93 -13.63
N SER A 365 0.43 -12.62 -13.88
CA SER A 365 -0.50 -11.72 -13.16
C SER A 365 -1.92 -12.30 -13.16
N LYS A 366 -2.41 -12.70 -14.33
CA LYS A 366 -3.71 -13.35 -14.54
C LYS A 366 -3.82 -14.69 -13.82
N SER A 367 -2.84 -15.58 -13.99
CA SER A 367 -2.75 -16.91 -13.35
C SER A 367 -2.88 -16.82 -11.82
N VAL A 368 -2.10 -15.92 -11.20
CA VAL A 368 -2.20 -15.63 -9.76
C VAL A 368 -3.58 -15.06 -9.43
N LYS A 369 -4.00 -13.97 -10.09
CA LYS A 369 -5.26 -13.25 -9.83
C LYS A 369 -6.51 -14.13 -9.89
N THR A 370 -6.53 -15.17 -10.74
CA THR A 370 -7.67 -16.10 -10.86
C THR A 370 -7.48 -17.40 -10.07
N THR A 371 -6.30 -17.64 -9.48
CA THR A 371 -5.91 -18.92 -8.84
C THR A 371 -6.05 -20.13 -9.78
N THR A 372 -5.69 -19.95 -11.05
CA THR A 372 -5.77 -20.99 -12.08
C THR A 372 -4.48 -21.11 -12.89
N LYS A 373 -4.07 -22.33 -13.22
CA LYS A 373 -2.90 -22.59 -14.08
C LYS A 373 -3.20 -22.13 -15.52
N SER A 374 -2.50 -21.12 -16.03
CA SER A 374 -2.64 -20.67 -17.42
C SER A 374 -2.07 -21.69 -18.40
N SER A 375 -2.88 -22.10 -19.37
CA SER A 375 -2.48 -22.97 -20.49
C SER A 375 -1.50 -22.31 -21.46
N LYS A 376 -1.47 -20.97 -21.50
CA LYS A 376 -0.66 -20.19 -22.47
C LYS A 376 0.76 -19.90 -21.97
N LEU A 377 1.01 -20.05 -20.66
CA LEU A 377 2.26 -19.64 -20.02
C LEU A 377 3.51 -20.27 -20.65
N TYR A 378 3.51 -21.59 -20.88
CA TYR A 378 4.65 -22.28 -21.51
C TYR A 378 4.92 -21.82 -22.95
N LEU A 379 3.87 -21.48 -23.70
CA LEU A 379 4.00 -20.95 -25.06
C LEU A 379 4.62 -19.54 -25.03
N SER A 380 4.11 -18.63 -24.19
CA SER A 380 4.66 -17.27 -24.05
C SER A 380 6.10 -17.26 -23.53
N VAL A 381 6.49 -18.21 -22.67
CA VAL A 381 7.89 -18.39 -22.24
C VAL A 381 8.76 -18.90 -23.38
N GLY A 382 8.24 -19.78 -24.24
CA GLY A 382 8.93 -20.21 -25.47
C GLY A 382 9.18 -19.06 -26.45
N GLU A 383 8.16 -18.24 -26.70
CA GLU A 383 8.28 -17.02 -27.53
C GLU A 383 9.32 -16.04 -26.96
N MET A 384 9.28 -15.78 -25.65
CA MET A 384 10.24 -14.91 -24.96
C MET A 384 11.69 -15.38 -25.13
N LYS A 385 11.92 -16.69 -25.03
CA LYS A 385 13.25 -17.31 -25.24
C LYS A 385 13.71 -17.21 -26.70
N PHE A 386 12.80 -17.44 -27.65
CA PHE A 386 13.10 -17.32 -29.08
C PHE A 386 13.49 -15.88 -29.45
N ALA A 387 12.70 -14.89 -29.05
CA ALA A 387 12.99 -13.47 -29.29
C ALA A 387 14.32 -13.04 -28.64
N LEU A 388 14.67 -13.58 -27.46
CA LEU A 388 15.95 -13.31 -26.83
C LEU A 388 17.12 -13.90 -27.65
N GLN A 389 16.95 -15.09 -28.20
CA GLN A 389 17.95 -15.71 -29.07
C GLN A 389 18.15 -14.91 -30.37
N GLU A 390 17.08 -14.38 -30.97
CA GLU A 390 17.17 -13.46 -32.11
C GLU A 390 17.93 -12.17 -31.75
N LEU A 391 17.61 -11.54 -30.61
CA LEU A 391 18.29 -10.32 -30.14
C LEU A 391 19.79 -10.56 -29.89
N GLN A 392 20.15 -11.69 -29.27
CA GLN A 392 21.55 -12.08 -29.05
C GLN A 392 22.27 -12.42 -30.36
N ASN A 393 21.59 -12.94 -31.37
CA ASN A 393 22.18 -13.19 -32.67
C ASN A 393 22.38 -11.90 -33.47
N ALA A 394 21.43 -10.96 -33.42
CA ALA A 394 21.60 -9.63 -33.99
C ALA A 394 22.79 -8.87 -33.37
N LEU A 395 22.99 -8.94 -32.06
CA LEU A 395 24.18 -8.35 -31.43
C LEU A 395 25.50 -8.97 -31.94
N LYS A 396 25.52 -10.27 -32.26
CA LYS A 396 26.71 -10.95 -32.81
C LYS A 396 27.01 -10.58 -34.26
N SER A 397 26.00 -10.25 -35.08
CA SER A 397 26.20 -9.79 -36.46
C SER A 397 26.49 -8.30 -36.58
N LEU A 398 26.20 -7.51 -35.54
CA LEU A 398 26.43 -6.06 -35.50
C LEU A 398 27.86 -5.63 -35.89
N PRO A 399 28.97 -6.27 -35.44
CA PRO A 399 30.32 -5.88 -35.82
C PRO A 399 30.60 -6.11 -37.32
N THR A 400 30.08 -7.20 -37.89
CA THR A 400 30.19 -7.50 -39.32
C THR A 400 29.46 -6.46 -40.16
N GLN A 401 28.29 -6.00 -39.70
CA GLN A 401 27.53 -4.96 -40.40
C GLN A 401 28.18 -3.57 -40.27
N LEU A 402 28.72 -3.21 -39.11
CA LEU A 402 29.51 -1.97 -38.95
C LEU A 402 30.73 -1.93 -39.88
N ILE A 403 31.44 -3.05 -40.04
CA ILE A 403 32.54 -3.18 -41.00
C ILE A 403 32.04 -3.02 -42.44
N LEU A 404 30.90 -3.64 -42.79
CA LEU A 404 30.31 -3.53 -44.13
C LEU A 404 29.85 -2.10 -44.45
N GLU A 405 29.22 -1.40 -43.50
CA GLU A 405 28.83 0.01 -43.62
C GLU A 405 30.06 0.92 -43.77
N GLN A 406 31.15 0.69 -43.04
CA GLN A 406 32.41 1.41 -43.23
C GLN A 406 33.07 1.15 -44.60
N VAL A 407 33.04 -0.10 -45.09
CA VAL A 407 33.57 -0.44 -46.42
C VAL A 407 32.73 0.25 -47.52
N LEU A 408 31.41 0.17 -47.46
CA LEU A 408 30.53 0.85 -48.42
C LEU A 408 30.69 2.39 -48.36
N ALA A 409 30.79 2.98 -47.17
CA ALA A 409 31.00 4.40 -46.99
C ALA A 409 32.38 4.87 -47.49
N SER A 410 33.41 4.03 -47.46
CA SER A 410 34.73 4.36 -48.03
C SER A 410 34.74 4.28 -49.56
N GLN A 411 34.11 3.26 -50.15
CA GLN A 411 33.95 3.15 -51.61
C GLN A 411 33.10 4.28 -52.21
N ALA A 412 32.11 4.79 -51.47
CA ALA A 412 31.29 5.93 -51.91
C ALA A 412 32.04 7.29 -51.92
N ASN A 413 33.22 7.39 -51.31
CA ASN A 413 33.89 8.67 -51.01
C ASN A 413 35.19 8.94 -51.78
N GLU A 414 35.56 8.15 -52.79
CA GLU A 414 36.81 8.37 -53.57
C GLU A 414 36.87 9.74 -54.29
N ASN A 415 35.75 10.47 -54.39
CA ASN A 415 35.66 11.77 -55.08
C ASN A 415 35.48 13.00 -54.16
N LYS A 416 36.13 13.05 -52.98
CA LYS A 416 36.58 14.33 -52.38
C LYS A 416 37.63 14.17 -51.27
N SER A 417 38.63 15.06 -51.29
CA SER A 417 39.74 15.07 -50.35
C SER A 417 39.47 15.88 -49.08
N THR A 418 40.23 15.55 -48.02
CA THR A 418 40.45 16.34 -46.80
C THR A 418 39.23 16.78 -45.97
N THR A 419 38.97 16.04 -44.89
CA THR A 419 39.30 16.49 -43.52
C THR A 419 39.37 15.27 -42.59
N LYS A 420 40.49 15.07 -41.88
CA LYS A 420 40.55 14.06 -40.81
C LYS A 420 39.76 14.57 -39.60
N LYS A 421 38.54 14.04 -39.42
CA LYS A 421 37.85 14.05 -38.13
C LYS A 421 38.17 12.71 -37.46
N GLU A 422 38.61 12.71 -36.20
CA GLU A 422 38.81 11.46 -35.48
C GLU A 422 37.46 10.77 -35.28
N CYS A 423 37.26 9.66 -35.97
CA CYS A 423 36.16 8.74 -35.73
C CYS A 423 36.46 8.01 -34.42
N ALA A 424 35.49 7.96 -33.49
CA ALA A 424 35.65 7.16 -32.28
C ALA A 424 35.87 5.69 -32.67
N PRO A 425 36.68 4.92 -31.92
CA PRO A 425 36.84 3.51 -32.20
C PRO A 425 35.47 2.81 -32.12
N PRO A 426 35.08 1.99 -33.14
CA PRO A 426 33.72 1.45 -33.25
C PRO A 426 33.29 0.59 -32.05
N VAL A 427 34.25 0.13 -31.25
CA VAL A 427 34.00 -0.53 -29.96
C VAL A 427 33.21 0.35 -28.98
N MET A 428 33.47 1.67 -28.91
CA MET A 428 32.74 2.56 -27.99
C MET A 428 31.27 2.75 -28.41
N GLU A 429 30.96 2.61 -29.69
CA GLU A 429 29.58 2.68 -30.20
C GLU A 429 28.79 1.38 -29.95
N VAL A 430 29.46 0.23 -29.75
CA VAL A 430 28.80 -1.04 -29.44
C VAL A 430 28.45 -1.18 -27.95
N ILE A 431 29.17 -0.51 -27.04
CA ILE A 431 28.98 -0.65 -25.57
C ILE A 431 27.54 -0.37 -25.10
N PRO A 432 26.84 0.70 -25.53
CA PRO A 432 25.48 0.98 -25.04
C PRO A 432 24.46 -0.07 -25.51
N LEU A 433 24.55 -0.48 -26.78
CA LEU A 433 23.71 -1.54 -27.35
C LEU A 433 23.97 -2.91 -26.70
N ALA A 434 25.24 -3.24 -26.44
CA ALA A 434 25.59 -4.45 -25.68
C ALA A 434 25.06 -4.40 -24.24
N THR A 435 25.04 -3.21 -23.62
CA THR A 435 24.46 -2.99 -22.28
C THR A 435 22.94 -3.19 -22.29
N LEU A 436 22.23 -2.65 -23.30
CA LEU A 436 20.80 -2.87 -23.53
C LEU A 436 20.48 -4.37 -23.66
N VAL A 437 21.19 -5.09 -24.52
CA VAL A 437 20.98 -6.54 -24.72
C VAL A 437 21.30 -7.33 -23.46
N SER A 438 22.33 -6.94 -22.70
CA SER A 438 22.69 -7.59 -21.42
C SER A 438 21.59 -7.39 -20.36
N LEU A 439 21.05 -6.16 -20.23
CA LEU A 439 19.98 -5.86 -19.28
C LEU A 439 18.66 -6.52 -19.67
N LEU A 440 18.33 -6.62 -20.97
CA LEU A 440 17.18 -7.40 -21.45
C LEU A 440 17.37 -8.91 -21.21
N THR A 441 18.59 -9.44 -21.37
CA THR A 441 18.91 -10.84 -21.05
C THR A 441 18.71 -11.13 -19.55
N GLU A 442 19.19 -10.26 -18.68
CA GLU A 442 19.01 -10.37 -17.22
C GLU A 442 17.51 -10.27 -16.83
N ILE A 443 16.75 -9.36 -17.44
CA ILE A 443 15.30 -9.23 -17.19
C ILE A 443 14.55 -10.51 -17.58
N VAL A 444 14.88 -11.13 -18.74
CA VAL A 444 14.29 -12.42 -19.13
C VAL A 444 14.63 -13.51 -18.11
N ALA A 445 15.88 -13.60 -17.66
CA ALA A 445 16.29 -14.57 -16.64
C ALA A 445 15.52 -14.39 -15.32
N ARG A 446 15.33 -13.15 -14.85
CA ARG A 446 14.51 -12.86 -13.65
C ARG A 446 13.03 -13.20 -13.87
N ILE A 447 12.50 -13.03 -15.08
CA ILE A 447 11.12 -13.43 -15.40
C ILE A 447 10.98 -14.96 -15.36
N GLU A 448 11.97 -15.73 -15.80
CA GLU A 448 11.97 -17.20 -15.66
C GLU A 448 11.97 -17.66 -14.19
N GLU A 449 12.76 -17.04 -13.33
CA GLU A 449 12.72 -17.33 -11.88
C GLU A 449 11.32 -17.02 -11.28
N ILE A 450 10.66 -15.95 -11.74
CA ILE A 450 9.28 -15.61 -11.34
C ILE A 450 8.28 -16.67 -11.88
N VAL A 451 8.46 -17.18 -13.10
CA VAL A 451 7.65 -18.28 -13.67
C VAL A 451 7.72 -19.51 -12.75
N ASP A 452 8.93 -19.97 -12.42
CA ASP A 452 9.13 -21.14 -11.55
C ASP A 452 8.55 -20.91 -10.14
N GLY A 453 8.73 -19.71 -9.59
CA GLY A 453 8.13 -19.30 -8.32
C GLY A 453 6.60 -19.36 -8.32
N VAL A 454 5.96 -18.94 -9.42
CA VAL A 454 4.50 -18.98 -9.60
C VAL A 454 3.99 -20.40 -9.88
N ILE A 455 4.70 -21.22 -10.65
CA ILE A 455 4.36 -22.65 -10.86
C ILE A 455 4.38 -23.37 -9.51
N LYS A 456 5.43 -23.20 -8.72
CA LYS A 456 5.57 -23.77 -7.38
C LYS A 456 4.49 -23.30 -6.41
N LEU A 457 4.09 -22.02 -6.46
CA LEU A 457 2.93 -21.52 -5.72
C LEU A 457 1.64 -22.21 -6.20
N ALA A 458 1.43 -22.33 -7.52
CA ALA A 458 0.24 -22.93 -8.10
C ALA A 458 0.09 -24.43 -7.80
N GLU A 459 1.20 -25.13 -7.54
CA GLU A 459 1.21 -26.50 -7.01
C GLU A 459 0.85 -26.53 -5.52
N LEU A 460 1.57 -25.78 -4.68
CA LEU A 460 1.39 -25.77 -3.22
C LEU A 460 0.06 -25.14 -2.75
N ALA A 461 -0.61 -24.39 -3.63
CA ALA A 461 -1.91 -23.77 -3.40
C ALA A 461 -3.05 -24.42 -4.22
N GLU A 462 -2.82 -25.59 -4.84
CA GLU A 462 -3.83 -26.37 -5.56
C GLU A 462 -4.61 -25.55 -6.62
N PHE A 463 -3.89 -24.71 -7.39
CA PHE A 463 -4.51 -23.89 -8.44
C PHE A 463 -5.23 -24.77 -9.47
N LYS A 464 -6.46 -24.39 -9.78
CA LYS A 464 -7.35 -25.15 -10.66
C LYS A 464 -6.89 -25.06 -12.12
N ALA A 465 -7.25 -26.05 -12.93
CA ALA A 465 -7.11 -25.93 -14.37
C ALA A 465 -7.97 -24.75 -14.89
N PHE A 466 -7.51 -24.09 -15.95
CA PHE A 466 -8.24 -23.00 -16.58
C PHE A 466 -9.29 -23.56 -17.56
N ASN A 467 -10.51 -23.78 -17.08
CA ASN A 467 -11.63 -24.29 -17.89
C ASN A 467 -12.32 -23.13 -18.65
N GLU A 468 -12.02 -22.98 -19.93
CA GLU A 468 -12.53 -21.87 -20.78
C GLU A 468 -14.07 -21.87 -20.91
N GLU A 469 -14.71 -23.04 -20.89
CA GLU A 469 -16.17 -23.20 -20.97
C GLU A 469 -16.96 -22.37 -19.95
N LYS A 470 -16.42 -22.24 -18.72
CA LYS A 470 -17.10 -21.49 -17.64
C LYS A 470 -17.12 -19.99 -17.88
N ILE A 471 -16.21 -19.45 -18.70
CA ILE A 471 -16.23 -18.05 -19.10
C ILE A 471 -17.26 -17.84 -20.22
N ALA A 472 -17.33 -18.76 -21.19
CA ALA A 472 -18.33 -18.72 -22.26
C ALA A 472 -19.76 -18.78 -21.73
N GLN A 473 -20.06 -19.63 -20.74
CA GLN A 473 -21.37 -19.66 -20.07
C GLN A 473 -21.69 -18.36 -19.32
N ASN A 474 -20.74 -17.82 -18.55
CA ASN A 474 -20.98 -16.59 -17.79
C ASN A 474 -21.15 -15.34 -18.69
N GLN A 475 -20.42 -15.28 -19.81
CA GLN A 475 -20.56 -14.18 -20.78
C GLN A 475 -21.86 -14.26 -21.60
N SER A 476 -22.26 -15.46 -22.05
CA SER A 476 -23.54 -15.64 -22.76
C SER A 476 -24.75 -15.33 -21.86
N THR A 477 -24.73 -15.80 -20.60
CA THR A 477 -25.78 -15.47 -19.62
C THR A 477 -25.89 -13.95 -19.37
N SER A 478 -24.75 -13.24 -19.31
CA SER A 478 -24.72 -11.79 -19.12
C SER A 478 -25.19 -10.99 -20.34
N ASN A 479 -25.17 -11.57 -21.55
CA ASN A 479 -25.67 -10.91 -22.76
C ASN A 479 -27.18 -11.14 -22.94
N ASN A 480 -27.68 -12.36 -22.71
CA ASN A 480 -29.10 -12.66 -22.87
C ASN A 480 -30.00 -11.84 -21.91
N GLN A 481 -29.52 -11.50 -20.71
CA GLN A 481 -30.24 -10.60 -19.79
C GLN A 481 -30.34 -9.13 -20.26
N ARG A 482 -29.83 -8.80 -21.45
CA ARG A 482 -29.91 -7.45 -22.04
C ARG A 482 -30.76 -7.37 -23.31
N SER A 483 -31.35 -8.48 -23.74
CA SER A 483 -32.14 -8.58 -24.97
C SER A 483 -33.65 -8.40 -24.74
N ASP A 484 -34.16 -8.91 -23.62
CA ASP A 484 -35.60 -9.09 -23.41
C ASP A 484 -36.23 -7.91 -22.67
N ASN A 485 -36.63 -6.89 -23.43
CA ASN A 485 -37.47 -5.79 -22.92
C ASN A 485 -38.49 -5.36 -23.99
N PRO A 486 -39.70 -5.95 -24.01
CA PRO A 486 -40.71 -5.67 -25.04
C PRO A 486 -41.21 -4.23 -25.00
N SER A 487 -41.35 -3.62 -26.18
CA SER A 487 -42.04 -2.34 -26.35
C SER A 487 -43.48 -2.44 -25.87
N CYS A 488 -43.93 -1.51 -25.02
CA CYS A 488 -45.35 -1.37 -24.71
C CYS A 488 -46.00 -0.46 -25.75
N GLU A 489 -46.94 -0.99 -26.53
CA GLU A 489 -47.73 -0.20 -27.49
C GLU A 489 -48.84 0.59 -26.77
N THR A 490 -49.40 1.59 -27.46
CA THR A 490 -50.30 2.61 -26.92
C THR A 490 -51.76 2.44 -27.34
N GLU A 491 -52.66 2.65 -26.37
CA GLU A 491 -54.06 3.09 -26.54
C GLU A 491 -55.04 2.11 -27.23
N PRO A 492 -56.37 2.29 -27.08
CA PRO A 492 -57.10 3.36 -26.36
C PRO A 492 -57.60 2.99 -24.95
#